data_AF-A0A954U2Q9-F1
#
_entry.id   AF-A0A954U2Q9-F1
#
_cell.length_a   1.000
_cell.length_b   1.000
_cell.length_c   1.000
_cell.angle_alpha   90.00
_cell.angle_beta   90.00
_cell.angle_gamma   90.00
#
_symmetry.space_group_name_H-M   'P 1'
#
loop_
_entity.id
_entity.type
_entity.pdbx_description
1 polymer ?
#
loop_
_entity_poly.entity_id
_entity_poly.type
_entity_poly.pdbx_seq_one_letter_code
_entity_poly.pdbx_strand_id
1 'polypeptide(L)'
;GYDAQLNDIARGKRVLEDALEDHFFPGFTPPWNRCTSDTCQALHDLQFAILSRHINSPRDTTSPPYSYCEVPVTIDLYQWKGAPQMRDAGEFISELTSQLGQPQPIGILLHHQVMDSTSFDYLSWLLGELKQYPNVTFRTLAELAAQQGKAVCHV
;
A
#
# COMPACT_ATOMS: atom_id res chain seq x y z
N GLY A 1 -0.11 9.16 -21.09
CA GLY A 1 0.49 8.26 -22.08
C GLY A 1 1.62 7.51 -21.40
N TYR A 2 1.79 6.26 -21.80
CA TYR A 2 2.76 5.31 -21.27
C TYR A 2 4.17 5.92 -21.13
N ASP A 3 4.76 6.47 -22.20
CA ASP A 3 6.14 6.97 -22.18
C ASP A 3 6.39 8.05 -21.12
N ALA A 4 5.43 8.95 -20.92
CA ALA A 4 5.55 10.01 -19.92
C ALA A 4 5.55 9.43 -18.50
N GLN A 5 4.69 8.44 -18.22
CA GLN A 5 4.62 7.79 -16.93
C GLN A 5 5.84 6.90 -16.67
N LEU A 6 6.26 6.12 -17.66
CA LEU A 6 7.47 5.29 -17.59
C LEU A 6 8.69 6.13 -17.21
N ASN A 7 8.90 7.24 -17.91
CA ASN A 7 10.03 8.13 -17.63
C ASN A 7 9.94 8.78 -16.25
N ASP A 8 8.74 9.18 -15.81
CA ASP A 8 8.57 9.80 -14.49
C ASP A 8 8.82 8.82 -13.35
N ILE A 9 8.22 7.63 -13.44
CA ILE A 9 8.40 6.56 -12.46
C ILE A 9 9.86 6.09 -12.44
N ALA A 10 10.51 5.94 -13.59
CA ALA A 10 11.92 5.55 -13.66
C ALA A 10 12.85 6.57 -13.00
N ARG A 11 12.58 7.87 -13.17
CA ARG A 11 13.34 8.93 -12.46
C ARG A 11 13.12 8.85 -10.96
N GLY A 12 11.87 8.72 -10.51
CA GLY A 12 11.56 8.60 -9.08
C GLY A 12 12.20 7.38 -8.44
N LYS A 13 12.16 6.23 -9.13
CA LYS A 13 12.83 4.99 -8.73
C LYS A 13 14.33 5.21 -8.54
N ARG A 14 15.01 5.82 -9.52
CA ARG A 14 16.46 6.11 -9.43
C ARG A 14 16.80 7.00 -8.24
N VAL A 15 16.02 8.07 -8.01
CA VAL A 15 16.22 8.96 -6.86
C VAL A 15 16.12 8.19 -5.53
N LEU A 16 15.16 7.27 -5.41
CA LEU A 16 14.99 6.47 -4.20
C LEU A 16 16.04 5.36 -4.07
N GLU A 17 16.47 4.74 -5.16
CA GLU A 17 17.60 3.80 -5.19
C GLU A 17 18.88 4.46 -4.70
N ASP A 18 19.19 5.65 -5.21
CA ASP A 18 20.39 6.41 -4.81
C ASP A 18 20.31 6.88 -3.35
N ALA A 19 19.13 7.24 -2.85
CA ALA A 19 18.95 7.78 -1.50
C ALA A 19 18.82 6.73 -0.39
N LEU A 20 18.28 5.54 -0.72
CA LEU A 20 17.99 4.48 0.26
C LEU A 20 18.94 3.29 0.13
N GLU A 21 19.68 3.17 -0.98
CA GLU A 21 20.66 2.11 -1.23
C GLU A 21 20.08 0.71 -0.94
N ASP A 22 20.71 -0.07 -0.06
CA ASP A 22 20.30 -1.42 0.32
C ASP A 22 18.93 -1.47 1.03
N HIS A 23 18.39 -0.33 1.47
CA HIS A 23 17.06 -0.22 2.08
C HIS A 23 15.96 0.06 1.06
N PHE A 24 16.29 0.30 -0.22
CA PHE A 24 15.30 0.50 -1.25
C PHE A 24 14.52 -0.80 -1.54
N PHE A 25 13.19 -0.70 -1.56
CA PHE A 25 12.30 -1.75 -2.04
C PHE A 25 11.39 -1.18 -3.13
N PRO A 26 11.28 -1.82 -4.32
CA PRO A 26 10.50 -1.30 -5.43
C PRO A 26 9.01 -1.60 -5.26
N GLY A 27 8.41 -1.02 -4.22
CA GLY A 27 6.97 -0.94 -4.02
C GLY A 27 6.43 0.40 -4.51
N PHE A 28 5.29 0.38 -5.19
CA PHE A 28 4.67 1.59 -5.74
C PHE A 28 3.29 1.84 -5.14
N THR A 29 3.09 3.04 -4.58
CA THR A 29 1.77 3.53 -4.17
C THR A 29 1.37 4.67 -5.11
N PRO A 30 0.31 4.51 -5.93
CA PRO A 30 -0.05 5.52 -6.90
C PRO A 30 -0.59 6.78 -6.20
N PRO A 31 -0.27 7.98 -6.71
CA PRO A 31 -0.90 9.21 -6.27
C PRO A 31 -2.43 9.09 -6.30
N TRP A 32 -3.09 9.53 -5.23
CA TRP A 32 -4.55 9.48 -5.09
C TRP A 32 -5.16 8.06 -5.22
N ASN A 33 -4.37 7.00 -5.02
CA ASN A 33 -4.77 5.60 -5.25
C ASN A 33 -5.23 5.32 -6.70
N ARG A 34 -4.80 6.12 -7.68
CA ARG A 34 -5.24 6.02 -9.08
C ARG A 34 -4.10 5.61 -10.00
N CYS A 35 -4.35 4.60 -10.82
CA CYS A 35 -3.48 4.21 -11.91
C CYS A 35 -4.30 3.93 -13.18
N THR A 36 -3.63 3.98 -14.32
CA THR A 36 -4.15 3.66 -15.64
C THR A 36 -3.47 2.39 -16.15
N SER A 37 -3.95 1.80 -17.25
CA SER A 37 -3.25 0.69 -17.91
C SER A 37 -1.80 1.06 -18.26
N ASP A 38 -1.57 2.30 -18.70
CA ASP A 38 -0.23 2.86 -18.94
C ASP A 38 0.65 2.79 -17.69
N THR A 39 0.09 3.10 -16.51
CA THR A 39 0.81 3.04 -15.23
C THR A 39 1.19 1.60 -14.92
N CYS A 40 0.22 0.69 -15.01
CA CYS A 40 0.41 -0.72 -14.71
C CYS A 40 1.49 -1.34 -15.62
N GLN A 41 1.44 -1.06 -16.92
CA GLN A 41 2.46 -1.50 -17.87
C GLN A 41 3.84 -0.92 -17.54
N ALA A 42 3.92 0.38 -17.21
CA ALA A 42 5.19 0.99 -16.81
C ALA A 42 5.80 0.35 -15.55
N LEU A 43 4.99 0.01 -14.55
CA LEU A 43 5.45 -0.70 -13.35
C LEU A 43 5.97 -2.10 -13.66
N HIS A 44 5.32 -2.81 -14.58
CA HIS A 44 5.76 -4.11 -15.08
C HIS A 44 7.14 -4.00 -15.73
N ASP A 45 7.30 -3.06 -16.66
CA ASP A 45 8.54 -2.90 -17.44
C ASP A 45 9.72 -2.42 -16.59
N LEU A 46 9.43 -1.63 -15.55
CA LEU A 46 10.42 -1.16 -14.56
C LEU A 46 10.68 -2.17 -13.43
N GLN A 47 10.08 -3.37 -13.51
CA GLN A 47 10.27 -4.47 -12.55
C GLN A 47 9.98 -4.06 -11.10
N PHE A 48 8.89 -3.31 -10.89
CA PHE A 48 8.38 -3.14 -9.53
C PHE A 48 7.97 -4.51 -8.96
N ALA A 49 8.08 -4.66 -7.64
CA ALA A 49 7.68 -5.88 -6.95
C ALA A 49 6.22 -5.82 -6.49
N ILE A 50 5.76 -4.64 -6.08
CA ILE A 50 4.41 -4.41 -5.53
C ILE A 50 3.76 -3.17 -6.14
N LEU A 51 2.46 -3.29 -6.42
CA LEU A 51 1.53 -2.17 -6.50
C LEU A 51 0.64 -2.16 -5.23
N SER A 52 0.71 -1.09 -4.44
CA SER A 52 -0.07 -0.91 -3.22
C SER A 52 -1.03 0.27 -3.36
N ARG A 53 -2.34 -0.01 -3.38
CA ARG A 53 -3.39 1.00 -3.55
C ARG A 53 -4.64 0.61 -2.80
N HIS A 54 -5.56 1.55 -2.63
CA HIS A 54 -6.82 1.27 -1.96
C HIS A 54 -7.57 0.11 -2.62
N ILE A 55 -8.13 -0.81 -1.83
CA ILE A 55 -8.82 -2.02 -2.31
C ILE A 55 -10.00 -1.71 -3.24
N ASN A 56 -10.62 -0.55 -3.06
CA ASN A 56 -11.72 -0.05 -3.88
C ASN A 56 -11.27 0.67 -5.16
N SER A 57 -9.97 0.78 -5.43
CA SER A 57 -9.48 1.36 -6.68
C SER A 57 -9.81 0.46 -7.88
N PRO A 58 -10.19 1.03 -9.04
CA PRO A 58 -10.50 0.23 -10.23
C PRO A 58 -9.33 -0.67 -10.63
N ARG A 59 -9.59 -1.97 -10.79
CA ARG A 59 -8.60 -2.93 -11.29
C ARG A 59 -8.63 -3.00 -12.82
N ASP A 60 -7.45 -3.09 -13.42
CA ASP A 60 -7.32 -3.52 -14.80
C ASP A 60 -7.54 -5.04 -14.84
N THR A 61 -8.63 -5.45 -15.47
CA THR A 61 -9.03 -6.86 -15.58
C THR A 61 -8.90 -7.36 -17.02
N THR A 62 -8.44 -6.50 -17.93
CA THR A 62 -8.37 -6.78 -19.36
C THR A 62 -6.96 -7.11 -19.83
N SER A 63 -5.95 -6.60 -19.13
CA SER A 63 -4.54 -6.86 -19.44
C SER A 63 -4.08 -8.23 -18.93
N PRO A 64 -3.04 -8.82 -19.54
CA PRO A 64 -2.41 -10.02 -18.99
C PRO A 64 -1.87 -9.75 -17.58
N PRO A 65 -1.64 -10.80 -16.77
CA PRO A 65 -1.04 -10.66 -15.45
C PRO A 65 0.29 -9.90 -15.51
N TYR A 66 0.45 -8.92 -14.63
CA TYR A 66 1.69 -8.17 -14.48
C TYR A 66 2.72 -8.96 -13.64
N SER A 67 4.00 -8.58 -13.72
CA SER A 67 5.11 -9.25 -13.03
C SER A 67 5.16 -8.96 -11.52
N TYR A 68 4.50 -7.88 -11.09
CA TYR A 68 4.35 -7.49 -9.68
C TYR A 68 3.09 -8.08 -9.05
N CYS A 69 3.05 -8.12 -7.72
CA CYS A 69 1.84 -8.43 -6.98
C CYS A 69 1.09 -7.17 -6.52
N GLU A 70 -0.21 -7.29 -6.27
CA GLU A 70 -0.99 -6.24 -5.62
C GLU A 70 -1.12 -6.53 -4.11
N VAL A 71 -0.78 -5.54 -3.28
CA VAL A 71 -0.98 -5.57 -1.82
C VAL A 71 -1.84 -4.36 -1.45
N PRO A 72 -3.13 -4.54 -1.14
CA PRO A 72 -4.01 -3.39 -0.97
C PRO A 72 -3.80 -2.70 0.38
N VAL A 73 -4.09 -1.39 0.41
CA VAL A 73 -4.56 -0.76 1.64
C VAL A 73 -6.08 -0.88 1.71
N THR A 74 -6.61 -1.18 2.88
CA THR A 74 -8.02 -1.52 3.10
C THR A 74 -8.74 -0.50 3.97
N ILE A 75 -7.99 0.32 4.70
CA ILE A 75 -8.52 1.41 5.51
C ILE A 75 -7.60 2.62 5.43
N ASP A 76 -8.17 3.82 5.33
CA ASP A 76 -7.46 5.08 5.43
C ASP A 76 -7.68 5.67 6.83
N LEU A 77 -6.60 6.15 7.47
CA LEU A 77 -6.68 6.85 8.76
C LEU A 77 -7.37 8.22 8.61
N TYR A 78 -7.38 8.77 7.40
CA TYR A 78 -7.96 10.06 7.08
C TYR A 78 -9.19 9.94 6.19
N GLN A 79 -10.10 10.90 6.37
CA GLN A 79 -11.17 11.18 5.44
C GLN A 79 -10.89 12.46 4.66
N TRP A 80 -11.28 12.45 3.38
CA TRP A 80 -10.96 13.49 2.41
C TRP A 80 -12.20 14.28 1.94
N LYS A 81 -13.33 14.14 2.65
CA LYS A 81 -14.55 14.93 2.40
C LYS A 81 -14.38 16.35 2.96
N GLY A 82 -13.79 17.23 2.16
CA GLY A 82 -13.45 18.60 2.57
C GLY A 82 -11.99 18.71 2.98
N ALA A 83 -11.69 19.38 4.09
CA ALA A 83 -10.34 19.39 4.63
C ALA A 83 -9.94 17.97 5.11
N PRO A 84 -8.67 17.55 4.95
CA PRO A 84 -8.20 16.28 5.48
C PRO A 84 -8.42 16.24 7.00
N GLN A 85 -9.09 15.21 7.48
CA GLN A 85 -9.36 15.01 8.90
C GLN A 85 -9.06 13.57 9.29
N MET A 86 -8.39 13.38 10.43
CA MET A 86 -8.29 12.05 11.04
C MET A 86 -9.71 11.56 11.33
N ARG A 87 -9.96 10.29 11.02
CA ARG A 87 -11.25 9.67 11.28
C ARG A 87 -11.50 9.54 12.78
N ASP A 88 -12.79 9.44 13.14
CA ASP A 88 -13.18 9.10 14.50
C ASP A 88 -12.58 7.74 14.90
N ALA A 89 -12.03 7.67 16.12
CA ALA A 89 -11.35 6.49 16.61
C ALA A 89 -12.29 5.27 16.70
N GLY A 90 -13.55 5.47 17.11
CA GLY A 90 -14.53 4.40 17.21
C GLY A 90 -14.92 3.85 15.84
N GLU A 91 -15.15 4.74 14.86
CA GLU A 91 -15.40 4.33 13.47
C GLU A 91 -14.21 3.58 12.86
N PHE A 92 -12.99 4.07 13.06
CA PHE A 92 -11.78 3.43 12.53
C PHE A 92 -11.58 2.03 13.13
N ILE A 93 -11.71 1.88 14.46
CA ILE A 93 -11.59 0.58 15.13
C ILE A 93 -12.70 -0.38 14.72
N SER A 94 -13.95 0.11 14.58
CA SER A 94 -15.07 -0.71 14.10
C SER A 94 -14.79 -1.27 12.70
N GLU A 95 -14.28 -0.44 11.78
CA GLU A 95 -13.92 -0.90 10.44
C GLU A 95 -12.71 -1.86 10.47
N LEU A 96 -11.66 -1.55 11.22
CA LEU A 96 -10.49 -2.42 11.35
C LEU A 96 -10.90 -3.81 11.90
N THR A 97 -11.71 -3.83 12.96
CA THR A 97 -12.15 -5.08 13.59
C THR A 97 -13.07 -5.90 12.68
N SER A 98 -13.88 -5.26 11.84
CA SER A 98 -14.72 -5.95 10.84
C SER A 98 -13.91 -6.71 9.78
N GLN A 99 -12.63 -6.34 9.58
CA GLN A 99 -11.72 -6.99 8.64
C GLN A 99 -10.89 -8.12 9.29
N LEU A 100 -10.92 -8.26 10.62
CA LEU A 100 -10.17 -9.31 11.31
C LEU A 100 -10.72 -10.70 10.94
N GLY A 101 -9.80 -11.65 10.75
CA GLY A 101 -10.13 -13.03 10.36
C GLY A 101 -10.43 -13.23 8.87
N GLN A 102 -10.45 -12.15 8.07
CA GLN A 102 -10.50 -12.25 6.62
C GLN A 102 -9.14 -12.74 6.06
N PRO A 103 -9.12 -13.46 4.93
CA PRO A 103 -7.88 -14.03 4.37
C PRO A 103 -6.92 -12.96 3.81
N GLN A 104 -7.42 -11.75 3.54
CA GLN A 104 -6.64 -10.64 3.00
C GLN A 104 -5.94 -9.84 4.12
N PRO A 105 -4.71 -9.35 3.88
CA PRO A 105 -4.05 -8.47 4.84
C PRO A 105 -4.82 -7.16 5.02
N ILE A 106 -4.77 -6.60 6.23
CA ILE A 106 -5.29 -5.26 6.52
C ILE A 106 -4.17 -4.26 6.29
N GLY A 107 -4.35 -3.36 5.33
CA GLY A 107 -3.40 -2.29 5.06
C GLY A 107 -3.95 -0.94 5.53
N ILE A 108 -3.23 -0.27 6.42
CA ILE A 108 -3.60 1.06 6.93
C ILE A 108 -2.84 2.12 6.13
N LEU A 109 -3.58 3.01 5.46
CA LEU A 109 -2.99 4.14 4.74
C LEU A 109 -2.78 5.34 5.67
N LEU A 110 -1.58 5.90 5.65
CA LEU A 110 -1.14 7.02 6.48
C LEU A 110 -0.65 8.18 5.60
N HIS A 111 -0.75 9.41 6.12
CA HIS A 111 -0.46 10.63 5.35
C HIS A 111 0.33 11.64 6.19
N HIS A 112 1.65 11.44 6.29
CA HIS A 112 2.51 12.22 7.19
C HIS A 112 2.36 13.74 7.04
N GLN A 113 2.05 14.25 5.84
CA GLN A 113 1.87 15.68 5.59
C GLN A 113 0.70 16.31 6.37
N VAL A 114 -0.34 15.53 6.68
CA VAL A 114 -1.53 15.99 7.40
C VAL A 114 -1.64 15.40 8.81
N MET A 115 -0.71 14.52 9.18
CA MET A 115 -0.60 13.95 10.52
C MET A 115 0.00 14.96 11.49
N ASP A 116 -0.68 15.13 12.62
CA ASP A 116 -0.27 15.93 13.77
C ASP A 116 0.06 15.04 14.97
N SER A 117 0.39 15.64 16.11
CA SER A 117 0.69 14.90 17.34
C SER A 117 -0.44 13.95 17.75
N THR A 118 -1.70 14.39 17.63
CA THR A 118 -2.88 13.56 17.93
C THR A 118 -2.90 12.29 17.09
N SER A 119 -2.60 12.43 15.80
CA SER A 119 -2.58 11.33 14.84
C SER A 119 -1.44 10.36 15.09
N PHE A 120 -0.26 10.87 15.46
CA PHE A 120 0.88 10.04 15.87
C PHE A 120 0.64 9.33 17.20
N ASP A 121 0.02 10.00 18.18
CA ASP A 121 -0.34 9.41 19.47
C ASP A 121 -1.37 8.29 19.29
N TYR A 122 -2.38 8.51 18.45
CA TYR A 122 -3.37 7.49 18.08
C TYR A 122 -2.72 6.29 17.39
N LEU A 123 -1.84 6.52 16.41
CA LEU A 123 -1.12 5.45 15.72
C LEU A 123 -0.23 4.66 16.69
N SER A 124 0.47 5.35 17.59
CA SER A 124 1.32 4.72 18.61
C SER A 124 0.50 3.83 19.54
N TRP A 125 -0.63 4.34 20.04
CA TRP A 125 -1.58 3.56 20.84
C TRP A 125 -2.11 2.34 20.07
N LEU A 126 -2.59 2.53 18.84
CA LEU A 126 -3.13 1.45 18.01
C LEU A 126 -2.11 0.34 17.78
N LEU A 127 -0.88 0.70 17.41
CA LEU A 127 0.20 -0.28 17.21
C LEU A 127 0.57 -0.97 18.53
N GLY A 128 0.53 -0.25 19.66
CA GLY A 128 0.73 -0.80 21.00
C GLY A 128 -0.33 -1.84 21.37
N GLU A 129 -1.60 -1.55 21.09
CA GLU A 129 -2.71 -2.48 21.30
C GLU A 129 -2.61 -3.70 20.40
N LEU A 130 -2.41 -3.51 19.10
CA LEU A 130 -2.33 -4.60 18.12
C LEU A 130 -1.18 -5.58 18.40
N LYS A 131 -0.04 -5.09 18.92
CA LYS A 131 1.10 -5.93 19.30
C LYS A 131 0.82 -6.89 20.46
N GLN A 132 -0.23 -6.65 21.26
CA GLN A 132 -0.59 -7.52 22.37
C GLN A 132 -1.28 -8.82 21.90
N TYR A 133 -1.77 -8.85 20.66
CA TYR A 133 -2.51 -9.98 20.12
C TYR A 133 -1.57 -10.96 19.39
N PRO A 134 -1.46 -12.23 19.83
CA PRO A 134 -0.52 -13.19 19.25
C PRO A 134 -0.87 -13.61 17.82
N ASN A 135 -2.12 -13.41 17.40
CA ASN A 135 -2.61 -13.67 16.05
C ASN A 135 -2.47 -12.45 15.11
N VAL A 136 -1.96 -11.32 15.61
CA VAL A 136 -1.63 -10.15 14.77
C VAL A 136 -0.16 -10.23 14.41
N THR A 137 0.15 -9.98 13.14
CA THR A 137 1.53 -9.99 12.69
C THR A 137 1.78 -8.85 11.71
N PHE A 138 2.71 -7.98 12.08
CA PHE A 138 3.17 -6.89 11.22
C PHE A 138 4.12 -7.44 10.15
N ARG A 139 3.91 -7.01 8.91
CA ARG A 139 4.72 -7.39 7.76
C ARG A 139 5.12 -6.16 6.96
N THR A 140 6.32 -6.20 6.44
CA THR A 140 6.77 -5.26 5.39
C THR A 140 6.17 -5.67 4.04
N LEU A 141 6.13 -4.74 3.10
CA LEU A 141 5.75 -5.06 1.71
C LEU A 141 6.68 -6.11 1.11
N ALA A 142 7.98 -6.07 1.42
CA ALA A 142 8.95 -7.06 0.95
C ALA A 142 8.61 -8.50 1.41
N GLU A 143 8.24 -8.67 2.69
CA GLU A 143 7.82 -9.97 3.21
C GLU A 143 6.52 -10.47 2.55
N LEU A 144 5.58 -9.57 2.26
CA LEU A 144 4.33 -9.92 1.57
C LEU A 144 4.58 -10.31 0.10
N ALA A 145 5.46 -9.60 -0.61
CA ALA A 145 5.87 -9.97 -1.96
C ALA A 145 6.48 -11.38 -2.02
N ALA A 146 7.39 -11.68 -1.08
CA ALA A 146 8.05 -12.99 -1.00
C ALA A 146 7.09 -14.15 -0.70
N GLN A 147 6.00 -13.90 0.04
CA GLN A 147 4.97 -14.90 0.34
C GLN A 147 4.08 -15.20 -0.87
N GLN A 148 3.70 -14.19 -1.63
CA GLN A 148 2.87 -14.38 -2.82
C GLN A 148 3.63 -15.08 -3.96
N GLY A 149 4.92 -14.82 -4.13
CA GLY A 149 5.77 -15.55 -5.09
C GLY A 149 5.81 -17.07 -4.83
N LYS A 150 5.65 -17.52 -3.58
CA LYS A 150 5.55 -18.95 -3.23
C LYS A 150 4.19 -19.57 -3.56
N ALA A 151 3.11 -18.78 -3.54
CA ALA A 151 1.77 -19.26 -3.88
C ALA A 151 1.58 -19.54 -5.38
N VAL A 152 2.44 -18.96 -6.24
CA VAL A 152 2.40 -19.14 -7.71
C VAL A 152 3.23 -20.36 -8.17
N CYS A 153 4.05 -20.97 -7.31
CA CYS A 153 4.90 -22.13 -7.65
C CYS A 153 4.26 -23.50 -7.38
N HIS A 154 2.94 -23.57 -7.21
CA HIS A 154 2.19 -24.84 -7.13
C HIS A 154 1.26 -25.00 -8.32
N VAL A 155 1.84 -25.37 -9.47
CA VAL A 155 1.16 -26.15 -10.54
C VAL A 155 2.11 -27.22 -11.03
#